data_AF-A0A6J8D3Y9-F1
#
_entry.id   AF-A0A6J8D3Y9-F1
#
_cell.length_a   1.000
_cell.length_b   1.000
_cell.length_c   1.000
_cell.angle_alpha   90.00
_cell.angle_beta   90.00
_cell.angle_gamma   90.00
#
_symmetry.space_group_name_H-M   'P 1'
#
loop_
_entity.id
_entity.type
_entity.pdbx_description
1 polymer ?
#
loop_
_entity_poly.entity_id
_entity_poly.type
_entity_poly.pdbx_seq_one_letter_code
_entity_poly.pdbx_strand_id
1 'polypeptide(L)'
;MTYITILHENNHLSLVQNIPRPCTCNPISKPNLEKETKTEFRDESKESKDKINKQNRDTKCEVINKSSKELTNAQKTLLSKGFKFVPTRRKVGMGKLIADLKIWERRMRLREYFFEENEGKKICQNEYSKFKKSSNYTPSPGRERWLDEYIQTVKDEILSRLSRKFKMNITTEEEKAMRKLLYDESIVIRPSDKSSGVVIMNTEDYKLKVEKELNNNDTYKATYKNLTQKNENKKLVENLYKREIIDKDMKKYLLPKGTCPGKVQANPKIVQKKSSEKIAEIVENELSENVRNLPTYIKDTTDFLNKLNAVQRPLPDNAIMFCLDVTKLYPSVPRKEAREACKTASENRSDISISTEDVLKMMDLVIENNNFSFNGKHFLQTEGTAIGSHLGMNYACTYLGQWEENLFQNSNLQPYSYWRYVDDIWGIWEHDLDELKNFLRIVQ
;
A
#
# COMPACT_ATOMS: atom_id res chain seq x y z
N MET A 1 -10.34 -15.07 32.67
CA MET A 1 -9.71 -14.69 31.39
C MET A 1 -8.58 -13.68 31.64
N THR A 2 -7.34 -14.15 31.55
CA THR A 2 -6.14 -13.33 31.72
C THR A 2 -5.61 -12.97 30.33
N TYR A 3 -5.49 -11.67 30.04
CA TYR A 3 -4.96 -11.18 28.76
C TYR A 3 -3.47 -10.88 28.91
N ILE A 4 -2.63 -11.60 28.18
CA ILE A 4 -1.17 -11.38 28.19
C ILE A 4 -0.77 -10.84 26.83
N THR A 5 -0.42 -9.55 26.78
CA THR A 5 0.26 -8.96 25.61
C THR A 5 1.76 -9.05 25.83
N ILE A 6 2.45 -9.82 25.01
CA ILE A 6 3.91 -9.79 24.96
C ILE A 6 4.27 -8.72 23.92
N LEU A 7 4.41 -7.48 24.38
CA LEU A 7 4.83 -6.35 23.55
C LEU A 7 6.32 -6.47 23.23
N HIS A 8 6.65 -6.64 21.95
CA HIS A 8 7.93 -6.19 21.44
C HIS A 8 7.74 -4.80 20.84
N GLU A 9 8.27 -3.79 21.54
CA GLU A 9 8.33 -2.42 21.04
C GLU A 9 9.30 -2.31 19.87
N ASN A 10 8.91 -1.47 18.91
CA ASN A 10 9.66 -0.94 17.77
C ASN A 10 9.71 -1.85 16.53
N ASN A 11 8.90 -1.49 15.50
CA ASN A 11 9.41 -0.98 14.23
C ASN A 11 8.32 -0.79 13.15
N HIS A 12 8.14 0.48 12.79
CA HIS A 12 8.13 0.98 11.42
C HIS A 12 6.91 0.94 10.46
N LEU A 13 6.73 2.19 10.00
CA LEU A 13 5.95 2.95 9.04
C LEU A 13 5.38 2.36 7.75
N SER A 14 4.10 2.69 7.46
CA SER A 14 3.46 2.63 6.13
C SER A 14 2.87 3.97 5.60
N LEU A 15 2.43 3.99 4.32
CA LEU A 15 2.76 4.99 3.28
C LEU A 15 1.58 5.76 2.61
N VAL A 16 1.90 6.94 2.03
CA VAL A 16 1.31 7.49 0.76
C VAL A 16 2.43 8.16 -0.08
N GLN A 17 2.35 8.05 -1.42
CA GLN A 17 3.40 8.34 -2.41
C GLN A 17 3.38 9.75 -3.05
N ASN A 18 4.58 10.17 -3.51
CA ASN A 18 4.93 11.05 -4.65
C ASN A 18 4.30 12.45 -4.78
N ILE A 19 5.07 13.50 -4.45
CA ILE A 19 4.87 14.86 -4.98
C ILE A 19 6.18 15.34 -5.61
N PRO A 20 6.24 15.60 -6.94
CA PRO A 20 7.37 16.27 -7.57
C PRO A 20 7.42 17.75 -7.14
N ARG A 21 8.62 18.26 -6.85
CA ARG A 21 8.85 19.68 -6.51
C ARG A 21 8.63 20.56 -7.78
N PRO A 22 7.82 21.63 -7.75
CA PRO A 22 7.63 22.51 -8.90
C PRO A 22 8.78 23.51 -9.06
N CYS A 23 9.20 23.74 -10.32
CA CYS A 23 10.20 24.72 -10.73
C CYS A 23 9.71 26.17 -10.61
N THR A 24 10.64 27.10 -10.41
CA THR A 24 10.43 28.51 -10.06
C THR A 24 10.17 29.42 -11.25
N CYS A 25 9.04 30.13 -11.26
CA CYS A 25 8.89 31.39 -12.01
C CYS A 25 7.95 32.37 -11.28
N ASN A 26 8.46 33.59 -11.05
CA ASN A 26 7.83 34.68 -10.29
C ASN A 26 6.77 35.45 -11.10
N PRO A 27 5.73 36.04 -10.47
CA PRO A 27 4.77 36.93 -11.12
C PRO A 27 4.93 38.42 -10.77
N ILE A 28 4.60 39.26 -11.74
CA ILE A 28 4.51 40.74 -11.68
C ILE A 28 3.09 41.17 -11.25
N SER A 29 2.98 42.39 -10.69
CA SER A 29 1.92 42.97 -9.83
C SER A 29 0.82 43.81 -10.53
N LYS A 30 -0.44 43.69 -10.02
CA LYS A 30 -1.56 44.66 -9.68
C LYS A 30 -1.86 45.91 -10.57
N PRO A 31 -3.11 46.49 -10.63
CA PRO A 31 -4.03 46.90 -9.52
C PRO A 31 -5.57 46.65 -9.74
N ASN A 32 -6.36 46.37 -8.69
CA ASN A 32 -7.31 47.19 -7.89
C ASN A 32 -8.53 47.82 -8.62
N LEU A 33 -9.75 47.42 -8.22
CA LEU A 33 -10.98 48.24 -8.21
C LEU A 33 -12.05 47.62 -7.26
N GLU A 34 -12.90 48.50 -6.76
CA GLU A 34 -13.67 48.41 -5.52
C GLU A 34 -15.06 47.75 -5.64
N LYS A 35 -15.50 47.24 -4.47
CA LYS A 35 -16.86 47.16 -3.86
C LYS A 35 -18.10 46.93 -4.72
N GLU A 36 -18.94 45.98 -4.30
CA GLU A 36 -20.27 46.27 -3.75
C GLU A 36 -20.93 45.05 -3.09
N THR A 37 -21.66 45.32 -2.01
CA THR A 37 -22.35 44.41 -1.10
C THR A 37 -23.77 44.13 -1.56
N LYS A 38 -24.20 42.85 -1.61
CA LYS A 38 -25.61 42.47 -1.43
C LYS A 38 -25.74 41.17 -0.63
N THR A 39 -26.46 41.32 0.46
CA THR A 39 -27.04 40.32 1.38
C THR A 39 -28.07 39.46 0.69
N GLU A 40 -28.08 38.15 0.96
CA GLU A 40 -29.29 37.33 0.80
C GLU A 40 -29.27 36.10 1.72
N PHE A 41 -30.48 35.75 2.14
CA PHE A 41 -30.88 34.96 3.30
C PHE A 41 -30.39 33.50 3.29
N ARG A 42 -30.08 32.96 4.47
CA ARG A 42 -29.64 31.57 4.69
C ARG A 42 -30.68 30.79 5.51
N ASP A 43 -31.12 29.67 4.96
CA ASP A 43 -31.90 28.65 5.65
C ASP A 43 -31.08 27.97 6.77
N GLU A 44 -31.58 28.08 8.00
CA GLU A 44 -30.93 27.67 9.26
C GLU A 44 -30.88 26.14 9.49
N SER A 45 -31.49 25.33 8.63
CA SER A 45 -31.62 23.88 8.82
C SER A 45 -30.41 23.05 8.36
N LYS A 46 -29.50 23.62 7.54
CA LYS A 46 -28.23 22.98 7.15
C LYS A 46 -27.08 23.24 8.13
N GLU A 47 -27.18 24.30 8.93
CA GLU A 47 -26.11 24.70 9.85
C GLU A 47 -25.87 23.69 10.96
N SER A 48 -26.90 22.95 11.40
CA SER A 48 -26.79 21.98 12.50
C SER A 48 -26.06 20.70 12.09
N LYS A 49 -26.28 20.21 10.86
CA LYS A 49 -25.56 19.03 10.32
C LYS A 49 -24.14 19.38 9.88
N ASP A 50 -23.93 20.59 9.35
CA ASP A 50 -22.57 21.07 9.04
C ASP A 50 -21.78 21.41 10.31
N LYS A 51 -22.40 21.89 11.40
CA LYS A 51 -21.71 22.11 12.69
C LYS A 51 -21.21 20.81 13.31
N ILE A 52 -22.02 19.73 13.25
CA ILE A 52 -21.63 18.40 13.75
C ILE A 52 -20.50 17.79 12.90
N ASN A 53 -20.53 17.94 11.57
CA ASN A 53 -19.45 17.46 10.69
C ASN A 53 -18.18 18.33 10.69
N LYS A 54 -18.29 19.58 11.13
CA LYS A 54 -17.16 20.53 11.21
C LYS A 54 -16.41 20.45 12.55
N GLN A 55 -17.07 20.01 13.62
CA GLN A 55 -16.42 19.71 14.90
C GLN A 55 -15.51 18.46 14.84
N ASN A 56 -15.74 17.52 13.92
CA ASN A 56 -14.93 16.30 13.77
C ASN A 56 -13.70 16.41 12.86
N ARG A 57 -13.27 17.62 12.43
CA ARG A 57 -12.12 17.79 11.51
C ARG A 57 -10.85 18.41 12.12
N ASP A 58 -10.84 18.71 13.42
CA ASP A 58 -9.67 19.27 14.12
C ASP A 58 -8.96 18.24 15.00
N THR A 59 -8.87 16.97 14.59
CA THR A 59 -7.85 16.07 15.13
C THR A 59 -6.49 16.50 14.58
N LYS A 60 -5.82 17.41 15.31
CA LYS A 60 -4.42 17.77 15.04
C LYS A 60 -3.59 16.49 15.03
N CYS A 61 -2.95 16.24 13.90
CA CYS A 61 -1.99 15.18 13.72
C CYS A 61 -0.82 15.38 14.70
N GLU A 62 -0.46 14.34 15.44
CA GLU A 62 0.65 14.38 16.39
C GLU A 62 1.97 14.61 15.64
N VAL A 63 2.79 15.57 16.07
CA VAL A 63 4.09 15.86 15.45
C VAL A 63 5.21 15.45 16.39
N ILE A 64 5.90 14.36 16.03
CA ILE A 64 7.01 13.80 16.80
C ILE A 64 8.33 14.28 16.18
N ASN A 65 9.02 15.19 16.88
CA ASN A 65 10.32 15.68 16.43
C ASN A 65 11.45 14.91 17.11
N LYS A 66 12.14 14.06 16.34
CA LYS A 66 13.38 13.36 16.74
C LYS A 66 14.63 13.99 16.12
N SER A 67 14.51 15.13 15.43
CA SER A 67 15.65 15.84 14.87
C SER A 67 16.26 16.78 15.90
N SER A 68 17.51 17.21 15.66
CA SER A 68 18.17 18.21 16.51
C SER A 68 17.66 19.64 16.28
N LYS A 69 16.79 19.84 15.28
CA LYS A 69 16.24 21.16 14.96
C LYS A 69 15.02 21.50 15.81
N GLU A 70 14.99 22.73 16.31
CA GLU A 70 13.78 23.31 16.87
C GLU A 70 12.84 23.79 15.76
N LEU A 71 11.60 23.29 15.80
CA LEU A 71 10.57 23.70 14.86
C LEU A 71 9.90 24.98 15.34
N THR A 72 9.69 25.92 14.43
CA THR A 72 8.87 27.10 14.70
C THR A 72 7.40 26.71 14.89
N ASN A 73 6.63 27.58 15.54
CA ASN A 73 5.19 27.35 15.73
C ASN A 73 4.46 27.16 14.39
N ALA A 74 4.79 27.94 13.36
CA ALA A 74 4.22 27.78 12.02
C ALA A 74 4.57 26.44 11.35
N GLN A 75 5.77 25.89 11.61
CA GLN A 75 6.14 24.55 11.13
C GLN A 75 5.34 23.47 11.86
N LYS A 76 5.20 23.59 13.18
CA LYS A 76 4.40 22.65 13.99
C LYS A 76 2.92 22.66 13.58
N THR A 77 2.31 23.85 13.43
CA THR A 77 0.90 23.94 13.02
C THR A 77 0.68 23.39 11.62
N LEU A 78 1.58 23.68 10.67
CA LEU A 78 1.53 23.13 9.32
C LEU A 78 1.59 21.60 9.34
N LEU A 79 2.59 21.03 10.04
CA LEU A 79 2.77 19.58 10.09
C LEU A 79 1.62 18.87 10.80
N SER A 80 1.01 19.51 11.81
CA SER A 80 -0.17 18.98 12.51
C SER A 80 -1.42 18.91 11.63
N LYS A 81 -1.43 19.51 10.42
CA LYS A 81 -2.50 19.31 9.44
C LYS A 81 -2.40 17.94 8.74
N GLY A 82 -1.24 17.28 8.81
CA GLY A 82 -1.00 15.94 8.26
C GLY A 82 -0.81 15.88 6.74
N PHE A 83 -0.38 14.72 6.23
CA PHE A 83 -0.06 14.52 4.81
C PHE A 83 -1.27 14.50 3.86
N LYS A 84 -2.48 14.26 4.39
CA LYS A 84 -3.73 14.28 3.61
C LYS A 84 -4.27 15.70 3.42
N PHE A 85 -3.73 16.68 4.14
CA PHE A 85 -4.11 18.08 3.97
C PHE A 85 -3.64 18.61 2.62
N VAL A 86 -4.56 19.24 1.88
CA VAL A 86 -4.28 19.83 0.57
C VAL A 86 -4.31 21.35 0.71
N PRO A 87 -3.15 22.03 0.65
CA PRO A 87 -3.11 23.49 0.67
C PRO A 87 -3.84 24.08 -0.54
N THR A 88 -4.63 25.13 -0.29
CA THR A 88 -5.26 25.93 -1.35
C THR A 88 -4.17 26.55 -2.22
N ARG A 89 -4.23 26.32 -3.53
CA ARG A 89 -3.26 26.88 -4.48
C ARG A 89 -3.69 28.27 -4.93
N ARG A 90 -2.75 29.22 -4.94
CA ARG A 90 -2.94 30.57 -5.51
C ARG A 90 -3.18 30.54 -7.02
N LYS A 91 -2.60 29.56 -7.72
CA LYS A 91 -2.70 29.39 -9.17
C LYS A 91 -3.02 27.93 -9.48
N VAL A 92 -4.02 27.72 -10.30
CA VAL A 92 -4.37 26.40 -10.84
C VAL A 92 -3.75 26.27 -12.22
N GLY A 93 -3.01 25.20 -12.47
CA GLY A 93 -2.45 24.93 -13.80
C GLY A 93 -3.55 24.44 -14.73
N MET A 94 -4.00 25.29 -15.65
CA MET A 94 -5.15 24.98 -16.51
C MET A 94 -4.95 23.71 -17.35
N GLY A 95 -3.76 23.50 -17.90
CA GLY A 95 -3.47 22.28 -18.67
C GLY A 95 -3.67 21.00 -17.86
N LYS A 96 -3.25 20.99 -16.60
CA LYS A 96 -3.45 19.84 -15.70
C LYS A 96 -4.93 19.66 -15.36
N LEU A 97 -5.63 20.76 -15.03
CA LEU A 97 -7.05 20.69 -14.71
C LEU A 97 -7.89 20.16 -15.88
N ILE A 98 -7.62 20.63 -17.10
CA ILE A 98 -8.31 20.14 -18.31
C ILE A 98 -8.04 18.64 -18.51
N ALA A 99 -6.80 18.19 -18.29
CA ALA A 99 -6.47 16.76 -18.36
C ALA A 99 -7.22 15.94 -17.28
N ASP A 100 -7.28 16.45 -16.05
CA ASP A 100 -8.00 15.81 -14.94
C ASP A 100 -9.52 15.74 -15.22
N LEU A 101 -10.10 16.81 -15.76
CA LEU A 101 -11.51 16.85 -16.19
C LEU A 101 -11.81 15.87 -17.32
N LYS A 102 -10.90 15.66 -18.28
CA LYS A 102 -11.03 14.64 -19.33
C LYS A 102 -10.99 13.22 -18.76
N ILE A 103 -10.12 12.97 -17.78
CA ILE A 103 -10.05 11.68 -17.07
C ILE A 103 -11.35 11.44 -16.31
N TRP A 104 -11.88 12.46 -15.63
CA TRP A 104 -13.15 12.39 -14.92
C TRP A 104 -14.33 12.14 -15.87
N GLU A 105 -14.46 12.91 -16.95
CA GLU A 105 -15.48 12.71 -17.99
C GLU A 105 -15.45 11.27 -18.49
N ARG A 106 -14.27 10.76 -18.84
CA ARG A 106 -14.10 9.39 -19.29
C ARG A 106 -14.63 8.38 -18.26
N ARG A 107 -14.36 8.56 -16.97
CA ARG A 107 -14.86 7.65 -15.92
C ARG A 107 -16.39 7.65 -15.85
N MET A 108 -17.00 8.84 -15.95
CA MET A 108 -18.46 8.98 -15.97
C MET A 108 -19.07 8.24 -17.18
N ARG A 109 -18.50 8.47 -18.38
CA ARG A 109 -18.93 7.81 -19.61
C ARG A 109 -18.78 6.30 -19.57
N LEU A 110 -17.66 5.79 -19.06
CA LEU A 110 -17.46 4.34 -18.90
C LEU A 110 -18.47 3.73 -17.93
N ARG A 111 -18.81 4.43 -16.84
CA ARG A 111 -19.78 3.93 -15.86
C ARG A 111 -21.19 3.82 -16.44
N GLU A 112 -21.61 4.81 -17.22
CA GLU A 112 -22.89 4.74 -17.96
C GLU A 112 -22.84 3.66 -19.03
N TYR A 113 -21.78 3.62 -19.84
CA TYR A 113 -21.67 2.69 -20.96
C TYR A 113 -21.81 1.22 -20.55
N PHE A 114 -21.26 0.87 -19.38
CA PHE A 114 -21.27 -0.48 -18.80
C PHE A 114 -22.33 -0.65 -17.70
N PHE A 115 -23.28 0.27 -17.53
CA PHE A 115 -24.27 0.22 -16.46
C PHE A 115 -25.12 -1.06 -16.54
N GLU A 116 -25.62 -1.42 -17.73
CA GLU A 116 -26.49 -2.60 -17.94
C GLU A 116 -25.74 -3.95 -17.87
N GLU A 117 -24.44 -3.99 -18.16
CA GLU A 117 -23.65 -5.22 -18.03
C GLU A 117 -23.46 -5.67 -16.57
N ASN A 118 -23.70 -4.77 -15.61
CA ASN A 118 -23.49 -5.03 -14.18
C ASN A 118 -24.74 -5.53 -13.43
N GLU A 119 -25.96 -5.37 -13.98
CA GLU A 119 -27.20 -5.79 -13.27
C GLU A 119 -27.60 -7.26 -13.51
N GLY A 120 -27.04 -7.92 -14.54
CA GLY A 120 -27.47 -9.28 -14.95
C GLY A 120 -26.43 -10.40 -14.82
N LYS A 121 -25.18 -10.09 -14.45
CA LYS A 121 -24.13 -11.12 -14.32
C LYS A 121 -23.61 -11.15 -12.88
N LYS A 122 -23.95 -12.23 -12.15
CA LYS A 122 -22.98 -12.83 -11.23
C LYS A 122 -21.75 -13.10 -12.09
N ILE A 123 -20.74 -12.26 -11.96
CA ILE A 123 -19.57 -12.33 -12.82
C ILE A 123 -18.79 -13.59 -12.44
N CYS A 124 -19.05 -14.70 -13.13
CA CYS A 124 -18.00 -15.67 -13.44
C CYS A 124 -17.06 -14.95 -14.39
N GLN A 125 -16.16 -14.14 -13.83
CA GLN A 125 -15.07 -13.53 -14.58
C GLN A 125 -14.18 -14.71 -14.97
N ASN A 126 -14.04 -14.97 -16.27
CA ASN A 126 -12.85 -15.67 -16.74
C ASN A 126 -11.65 -14.90 -16.16
N GLU A 127 -10.92 -15.53 -15.24
CA GLU A 127 -9.89 -14.89 -14.43
C GLU A 127 -8.75 -14.32 -15.29
N TYR A 128 -8.58 -14.79 -16.52
CA TYR A 128 -7.65 -14.25 -17.52
C TYR A 128 -7.97 -12.82 -18.00
N SER A 129 -9.15 -12.27 -17.71
CA SER A 129 -9.45 -10.86 -18.04
C SER A 129 -8.75 -9.85 -17.11
N LYS A 130 -8.16 -10.30 -16.01
CA LYS A 130 -7.57 -9.46 -14.96
C LYS A 130 -6.23 -8.82 -15.35
N PHE A 131 -5.42 -9.48 -16.19
CA PHE A 131 -4.04 -9.08 -16.50
C PHE A 131 -3.88 -8.42 -17.88
N LYS A 132 -4.69 -7.38 -18.13
CA LYS A 132 -4.62 -6.61 -19.38
C LYS A 132 -4.22 -5.17 -19.13
N LYS A 133 -3.54 -4.57 -20.11
CA LYS A 133 -3.28 -3.12 -20.06
C LYS A 133 -4.61 -2.38 -20.07
N SER A 134 -4.72 -1.36 -19.22
CA SER A 134 -5.87 -0.46 -19.21
C SER A 134 -6.17 0.01 -20.62
N SER A 135 -7.40 -0.24 -21.09
CA SER A 135 -7.86 0.24 -22.39
C SER A 135 -7.73 1.76 -22.44
N ASN A 136 -7.53 2.32 -23.63
CA ASN A 136 -7.65 3.77 -23.86
C ASN A 136 -9.05 4.16 -24.36
N TYR A 137 -9.96 3.18 -24.48
CA TYR A 137 -11.32 3.40 -24.94
C TYR A 137 -12.05 4.42 -24.07
N THR A 138 -12.74 5.34 -24.73
CA THR A 138 -13.63 6.33 -24.12
C THR A 138 -14.88 6.34 -24.98
N PRO A 139 -16.07 6.03 -24.42
CA PRO A 139 -17.32 6.12 -25.16
C PRO A 139 -17.49 7.51 -25.78
N SER A 140 -18.04 7.56 -27.01
CA SER A 140 -18.32 8.83 -27.68
C SER A 140 -19.41 9.61 -26.94
N PRO A 141 -19.36 10.95 -26.94
CA PRO A 141 -20.49 11.79 -26.55
C PRO A 141 -21.74 11.49 -27.40
N GLY A 142 -22.92 11.78 -26.88
CA GLY A 142 -24.21 11.65 -27.58
C GLY A 142 -24.99 10.36 -27.29
N ARG A 143 -24.45 9.44 -26.48
CA ARG A 143 -25.17 8.21 -26.08
C ARG A 143 -26.30 8.50 -25.09
N GLU A 144 -26.02 9.30 -24.07
CA GLU A 144 -26.98 9.71 -23.05
C GLU A 144 -26.94 11.23 -22.87
N ARG A 145 -28.04 11.89 -23.22
CA ARG A 145 -28.16 13.34 -23.24
C ARG A 145 -28.00 13.94 -21.84
N TRP A 146 -28.58 13.31 -20.82
CA TRP A 146 -28.53 13.82 -19.45
C TRP A 146 -27.11 13.77 -18.88
N LEU A 147 -26.36 12.72 -19.24
CA LEU A 147 -24.97 12.59 -18.86
C LEU A 147 -24.10 13.67 -19.52
N ASP A 148 -24.33 13.92 -20.81
CA ASP A 148 -23.61 14.97 -21.55
C ASP A 148 -23.85 16.35 -20.94
N GLU A 149 -25.12 16.69 -20.67
CA GLU A 149 -25.50 17.95 -20.04
C GLU A 149 -24.87 18.10 -18.65
N TYR A 150 -24.91 17.03 -17.84
CA TYR A 150 -24.28 17.02 -16.52
C TYR A 150 -22.76 17.22 -16.61
N ILE A 151 -22.09 16.53 -17.54
CA ILE A 151 -20.64 16.63 -17.74
C ILE A 151 -20.25 18.06 -18.14
N GLN A 152 -20.99 18.68 -19.07
CA GLN A 152 -20.73 20.07 -19.48
C GLN A 152 -20.98 21.04 -18.34
N THR A 153 -22.13 20.92 -17.66
CA THR A 153 -22.50 21.78 -16.53
C THR A 153 -21.42 21.77 -15.44
N VAL A 154 -20.93 20.59 -15.05
CA VAL A 154 -19.86 20.47 -14.04
C VAL A 154 -18.55 21.07 -14.51
N LYS A 155 -18.18 20.88 -15.79
CA LYS A 155 -16.96 21.49 -16.36
C LYS A 155 -17.05 23.00 -16.34
N ASP A 156 -18.16 23.56 -16.81
CA ASP A 156 -18.36 25.01 -16.88
C ASP A 156 -18.43 25.62 -15.49
N GLU A 157 -19.08 24.96 -14.53
CA GLU A 157 -19.10 25.38 -13.14
C GLU A 157 -17.69 25.39 -12.52
N ILE A 158 -16.91 24.33 -12.75
CA ILE A 158 -15.53 24.26 -12.25
C ILE A 158 -14.69 25.37 -12.88
N LEU A 159 -14.72 25.52 -14.20
CA LEU A 159 -13.91 26.49 -14.94
C LEU A 159 -14.28 27.93 -14.59
N SER A 160 -15.57 28.25 -14.52
CA SER A 160 -16.06 29.59 -14.15
C SER A 160 -15.67 29.95 -12.71
N ARG A 161 -15.68 29.00 -11.78
CA ARG A 161 -15.31 29.21 -10.37
C ARG A 161 -13.82 29.47 -10.17
N LEU A 162 -12.93 29.09 -11.11
CA LEU A 162 -11.48 29.35 -10.98
C LEU A 162 -11.12 30.83 -10.99
N SER A 163 -11.98 31.68 -11.55
CA SER A 163 -11.81 33.14 -11.56
C SER A 163 -12.06 33.77 -10.19
N ARG A 164 -12.72 33.06 -9.27
CA ARG A 164 -13.09 33.58 -7.96
C ARG A 164 -11.89 33.60 -7.01
N LYS A 165 -11.82 34.62 -6.16
CA LYS A 165 -10.83 34.65 -5.07
C LYS A 165 -11.20 33.59 -4.03
N PHE A 166 -10.31 32.61 -3.83
CA PHE A 166 -10.47 31.59 -2.81
C PHE A 166 -9.86 32.05 -1.48
N LYS A 167 -10.51 31.69 -0.37
CA LYS A 167 -9.93 31.83 0.96
C LYS A 167 -8.78 30.82 1.10
N MET A 168 -7.61 31.29 1.51
CA MET A 168 -6.48 30.41 1.80
C MET A 168 -6.76 29.60 3.07
N ASN A 169 -6.43 28.31 3.02
CA ASN A 169 -6.51 27.39 4.17
C ASN A 169 -5.17 27.25 4.92
N ILE A 170 -4.15 28.01 4.52
CA ILE A 170 -2.86 28.14 5.19
C ILE A 170 -2.49 29.62 5.38
N THR A 171 -1.76 29.93 6.45
CA THR A 171 -1.26 31.30 6.67
C THR A 171 -0.03 31.59 5.79
N THR A 172 0.36 32.87 5.69
CA THR A 172 1.59 33.24 4.96
C THR A 172 2.84 32.69 5.65
N GLU A 173 2.80 32.55 6.98
CA GLU A 173 3.87 31.95 7.76
C GLU A 173 3.96 30.44 7.54
N GLU A 174 2.82 29.74 7.49
CA GLU A 174 2.75 28.32 7.14
C GLU A 174 3.24 28.06 5.70
N GLU A 175 2.93 28.95 4.75
CA GLU A 175 3.45 28.85 3.38
C GLU A 175 4.98 28.99 3.35
N LYS A 176 5.54 29.95 4.10
CA LYS A 176 7.00 30.11 4.24
C LYS A 176 7.63 28.90 4.94
N ALA A 177 6.98 28.38 5.99
CA ALA A 177 7.41 27.19 6.72
C ALA A 177 7.44 25.96 5.81
N MET A 178 6.41 25.78 4.98
CA MET A 178 6.32 24.69 4.00
C MET A 178 7.50 24.73 3.02
N ARG A 179 7.82 25.90 2.47
CA ARG A 179 8.98 26.04 1.57
C ARG A 179 10.29 25.75 2.30
N LYS A 180 10.48 26.29 3.51
CA LYS A 180 11.67 26.02 4.32
C LYS A 180 11.86 24.53 4.56
N LEU A 181 10.81 23.81 4.98
CA LEU A 181 10.85 22.37 5.21
C LEU A 181 11.08 21.57 3.92
N LEU A 182 10.51 22.01 2.78
CA LEU A 182 10.65 21.32 1.51
C LEU A 182 12.09 21.32 0.98
N TYR A 183 12.86 22.38 1.24
CA TYR A 183 14.24 22.55 0.79
C TYR A 183 15.27 22.24 1.87
N ASP A 184 14.85 21.82 3.05
CA ASP A 184 15.76 21.44 4.13
C ASP A 184 16.29 20.02 3.92
N GLU A 185 17.57 19.90 3.57
CA GLU A 185 18.22 18.60 3.33
C GLU A 185 18.72 17.93 4.62
N SER A 186 18.76 18.67 5.73
CA SER A 186 19.26 18.15 7.02
C SER A 186 18.23 17.32 7.79
N ILE A 187 16.95 17.40 7.40
CA ILE A 187 15.85 16.67 8.04
C ILE A 187 15.08 15.81 7.03
N VAL A 188 14.52 14.73 7.53
CA VAL A 188 13.60 13.85 6.81
C VAL A 188 12.25 13.86 7.53
N ILE A 189 11.19 14.18 6.78
CA ILE A 189 9.81 14.23 7.28
C ILE A 189 9.02 13.06 6.68
N ARG A 190 8.43 12.24 7.53
CA ARG A 190 7.65 11.06 7.13
C ARG A 190 6.37 10.95 7.97
N PRO A 191 5.32 10.22 7.52
CA PRO A 191 4.21 9.84 8.39
C PRO A 191 4.71 9.06 9.63
N SER A 192 3.84 8.82 10.60
CA SER A 192 3.98 7.85 11.71
C SER A 192 3.32 6.51 11.31
N ASP A 193 3.74 5.40 11.93
CA ASP A 193 3.37 4.03 11.51
C ASP A 193 2.05 3.59 12.12
N LYS A 194 2.05 3.61 13.45
CA LYS A 194 0.95 3.19 14.30
C LYS A 194 0.10 4.38 14.74
N SER A 195 0.70 5.57 14.84
CA SER A 195 -0.04 6.80 15.06
C SER A 195 -0.30 7.50 13.72
N SER A 196 -1.40 8.23 13.62
CA SER A 196 -1.70 9.06 12.46
C SER A 196 -0.78 10.29 12.34
N GLY A 197 0.33 10.33 13.09
CA GLY A 197 1.26 11.45 13.28
C GLY A 197 2.25 11.71 12.13
N VAL A 198 3.10 12.72 12.32
CA VAL A 198 4.24 13.07 11.47
C VAL A 198 5.53 12.94 12.28
N VAL A 199 6.53 12.24 11.74
CA VAL A 199 7.85 12.07 12.36
C VAL A 199 8.89 12.87 11.59
N ILE A 200 9.73 13.58 12.32
CA ILE A 200 10.86 14.33 11.79
C ILE A 200 12.14 13.77 12.39
N MET A 201 13.16 13.51 11.56
CA MET A 201 14.46 12.98 11.99
C MET A 201 15.58 13.70 11.26
N ASN A 202 16.79 13.69 11.84
CA ASN A 202 17.96 14.13 11.09
C ASN A 202 18.20 13.19 9.91
N THR A 203 18.62 13.76 8.78
CA THR A 203 18.93 13.00 7.56
C THR A 203 20.02 11.97 7.80
N GLU A 204 21.02 12.29 8.64
CA GLU A 204 22.13 11.37 8.91
C GLU A 204 21.71 10.21 9.81
N ASP A 205 20.94 10.47 10.87
CA ASP A 205 20.36 9.41 11.72
C ASP A 205 19.45 8.47 10.89
N TYR A 206 18.70 9.05 9.95
CA TYR A 206 17.88 8.30 9.02
C TYR A 206 18.72 7.38 8.13
N LYS A 207 19.81 7.90 7.53
CA LYS A 207 20.71 7.09 6.70
C LYS A 207 21.37 5.97 7.50
N LEU A 208 21.91 6.29 8.68
CA LEU A 208 22.60 5.34 9.55
C LEU A 208 21.69 4.18 9.95
N LYS A 209 20.41 4.44 10.26
CA LYS A 209 19.44 3.38 10.56
C LYS A 209 19.20 2.45 9.37
N VAL A 210 19.00 3.01 8.18
CA VAL A 210 18.81 2.20 6.97
C VAL A 210 20.08 1.41 6.63
N GLU A 211 21.26 2.02 6.74
CA GLU A 211 22.52 1.32 6.50
C GLU A 211 22.74 0.20 7.52
N LYS A 212 22.36 0.39 8.79
CA LYS A 212 22.40 -0.66 9.81
C LYS A 212 21.49 -1.85 9.44
N GLU A 213 20.30 -1.61 8.90
CA GLU A 213 19.41 -2.68 8.43
C GLU A 213 19.97 -3.40 7.20
N LEU A 214 20.57 -2.65 6.27
CA LEU A 214 21.15 -3.20 5.03
C LEU A 214 22.49 -3.92 5.25
N ASN A 215 23.14 -3.70 6.39
CA ASN A 215 24.35 -4.43 6.80
C ASN A 215 24.05 -5.84 7.35
N ASN A 216 22.79 -6.28 7.35
CA ASN A 216 22.47 -7.66 7.66
C ASN A 216 22.85 -8.59 6.49
N ASN A 217 24.00 -9.25 6.60
CA ASN A 217 24.53 -10.15 5.57
C ASN A 217 23.68 -11.40 5.33
N ASP A 218 22.78 -11.74 6.26
CA ASP A 218 21.85 -12.87 6.09
C ASP A 218 20.76 -12.53 5.05
N THR A 219 20.33 -11.27 5.00
CA THR A 219 19.21 -10.83 4.14
C THR A 219 19.67 -10.04 2.90
N TYR A 220 20.76 -9.30 3.01
CA TYR A 220 21.22 -8.38 1.97
C TYR A 220 22.70 -8.57 1.66
N LYS A 221 23.02 -8.48 0.37
CA LYS A 221 24.38 -8.55 -0.15
C LYS A 221 24.71 -7.27 -0.90
N ALA A 222 25.78 -6.58 -0.49
CA ALA A 222 26.29 -5.43 -1.23
C ALA A 222 26.82 -5.86 -2.61
N THR A 223 26.54 -5.07 -3.64
CA THR A 223 27.00 -5.31 -5.01
C THR A 223 27.71 -4.08 -5.56
N TYR A 224 28.64 -4.31 -6.50
CA TYR A 224 29.42 -3.23 -7.13
C TYR A 224 28.66 -2.49 -8.23
N LYS A 225 27.59 -3.10 -8.77
CA LYS A 225 26.77 -2.55 -9.85
C LYS A 225 25.31 -2.94 -9.70
N ASN A 226 24.47 -2.23 -10.43
CA ASN A 226 23.08 -2.59 -10.67
C ASN A 226 22.99 -3.94 -11.42
N LEU A 227 22.32 -4.92 -10.81
CA LEU A 227 22.13 -6.27 -11.36
C LEU A 227 20.81 -6.45 -12.12
N THR A 228 20.07 -5.39 -12.44
CA THR A 228 18.76 -5.50 -13.11
C THR A 228 18.89 -6.23 -14.46
N GLN A 229 18.50 -7.51 -14.50
CA GLN A 229 18.58 -8.35 -15.69
C GLN A 229 17.33 -8.23 -16.56
N LYS A 230 17.30 -7.24 -17.46
CA LYS A 230 16.18 -7.01 -18.40
C LYS A 230 15.88 -8.20 -19.32
N ASN A 231 16.90 -8.98 -19.65
CA ASN A 231 16.82 -10.01 -20.69
C ASN A 231 16.10 -11.27 -20.18
N GLU A 232 16.19 -11.59 -18.89
CA GLU A 232 15.59 -12.80 -18.32
C GLU A 232 14.06 -12.71 -18.32
N ASN A 233 13.49 -11.59 -17.86
CA ASN A 233 12.04 -11.36 -17.90
C ASN A 233 11.49 -11.46 -19.32
N LYS A 234 12.18 -10.85 -20.29
CA LYS A 234 11.75 -10.90 -21.68
C LYS A 234 11.81 -12.34 -22.22
N LYS A 235 12.90 -13.08 -21.93
CA LYS A 235 13.05 -14.48 -22.34
C LYS A 235 11.94 -15.35 -21.76
N LEU A 236 11.61 -15.20 -20.47
CA LEU A 236 10.54 -15.96 -19.83
C LEU A 236 9.19 -15.67 -20.47
N VAL A 237 8.82 -14.40 -20.61
CA VAL A 237 7.53 -14.00 -21.20
C VAL A 237 7.43 -14.45 -22.67
N GLU A 238 8.50 -14.36 -23.45
CA GLU A 238 8.52 -14.86 -24.83
C GLU A 238 8.41 -16.38 -24.89
N ASN A 239 9.01 -17.12 -23.96
CA ASN A 239 8.88 -18.57 -23.87
C ASN A 239 7.45 -18.99 -23.54
N LEU A 240 6.82 -18.36 -22.54
CA LEU A 240 5.44 -18.61 -22.15
C LEU A 240 4.46 -18.34 -23.30
N TYR A 241 4.70 -17.26 -24.06
CA TYR A 241 3.87 -16.92 -25.23
C TYR A 241 4.03 -17.93 -26.37
N LYS A 242 5.27 -18.38 -26.65
CA LYS A 242 5.52 -19.41 -27.68
C LYS A 242 4.88 -20.75 -27.36
N ARG A 243 4.74 -21.08 -26.07
CA ARG A 243 4.07 -22.27 -25.56
C ARG A 243 2.55 -22.08 -25.44
N GLU A 244 2.02 -20.94 -25.88
CA GLU A 244 0.59 -20.58 -25.83
C GLU A 244 -0.04 -20.60 -24.42
N ILE A 245 0.80 -20.51 -23.38
CA ILE A 245 0.35 -20.41 -21.97
C ILE A 245 -0.25 -19.04 -21.69
N ILE A 246 0.28 -18.01 -22.36
CA ILE A 246 -0.18 -16.63 -22.20
C ILE A 246 -0.63 -16.06 -23.53
N ASP A 247 -1.70 -15.25 -23.51
CA ASP A 247 -2.19 -14.58 -24.69
C ASP A 247 -1.34 -13.33 -25.07
N LYS A 248 -1.67 -12.73 -26.22
CA LYS A 248 -0.97 -11.54 -26.73
C LYS A 248 -1.14 -10.33 -25.79
N ASP A 249 -2.28 -10.21 -25.12
CA ASP A 249 -2.58 -9.09 -24.23
C ASP A 249 -1.76 -9.20 -22.94
N MET A 250 -1.67 -10.39 -22.37
CA MET A 250 -0.90 -10.72 -21.18
C MET A 250 0.60 -10.61 -21.45
N LYS A 251 1.08 -11.09 -22.60
CA LYS A 251 2.46 -10.80 -23.06
C LYS A 251 2.73 -9.29 -23.09
N LYS A 252 1.81 -8.51 -23.67
CA LYS A 252 1.95 -7.05 -23.73
C LYS A 252 1.90 -6.44 -22.33
N TYR A 253 1.12 -6.98 -21.40
CA TYR A 253 1.03 -6.54 -20.01
C TYR A 253 2.34 -6.78 -19.25
N LEU A 254 2.90 -7.97 -19.37
CA LEU A 254 4.09 -8.43 -18.66
C LEU A 254 5.39 -7.74 -19.11
N LEU A 255 5.45 -7.27 -20.37
CA LEU A 255 6.63 -6.57 -20.89
C LEU A 255 6.70 -5.10 -20.42
N PRO A 256 7.73 -4.70 -19.65
CA PRO A 256 7.86 -3.34 -19.13
C PRO A 256 8.20 -2.33 -20.24
N LYS A 257 7.62 -1.12 -20.19
CA LYS A 257 7.89 -0.02 -21.14
C LYS A 257 9.13 0.85 -20.77
N GLY A 258 9.88 0.45 -19.75
CA GLY A 258 11.07 1.14 -19.23
C GLY A 258 11.40 0.61 -17.85
N THR A 259 12.67 0.66 -17.45
CA THR A 259 13.11 0.16 -16.13
C THR A 259 13.95 1.21 -15.43
N CYS A 260 13.76 1.36 -14.13
CA CYS A 260 14.72 2.02 -13.25
C CYS A 260 15.00 1.06 -12.08
N PRO A 261 16.23 1.05 -11.53
CA PRO A 261 16.50 0.30 -10.31
C PRO A 261 15.56 0.72 -9.18
N GLY A 262 15.33 -0.20 -8.25
CA GLY A 262 14.62 0.10 -7.01
C GLY A 262 15.35 1.14 -6.20
N LYS A 263 14.60 2.04 -5.57
CA LYS A 263 15.13 2.96 -4.56
C LYS A 263 14.55 2.56 -3.21
N VAL A 264 15.41 2.36 -2.22
CA VAL A 264 14.96 2.12 -0.85
C VAL A 264 14.45 3.43 -0.27
N GLN A 265 13.27 3.38 0.35
CA GLN A 265 12.77 4.43 1.23
C GLN A 265 12.43 3.76 2.57
N ALA A 266 12.91 4.30 3.69
CA ALA A 266 13.03 3.60 4.99
C ALA A 266 11.76 2.93 5.54
N ASN A 267 11.99 2.00 6.49
CA ASN A 267 11.67 0.56 6.38
C ASN A 267 12.33 -0.03 5.11
N PRO A 268 12.83 -1.26 5.00
CA PRO A 268 13.39 -1.74 3.73
C PRO A 268 12.28 -2.02 2.69
N LYS A 269 11.40 -1.04 2.47
CA LYS A 269 10.45 -0.92 1.38
C LYS A 269 11.24 -0.55 0.15
N ILE A 270 11.47 -1.56 -0.67
CA ILE A 270 12.08 -1.43 -1.97
C ILE A 270 10.98 -0.90 -2.89
N VAL A 271 10.86 0.43 -2.95
CA VAL A 271 9.93 1.09 -3.87
C VAL A 271 10.55 1.00 -5.26
N GLN A 272 10.10 0.01 -6.04
CA GLN A 272 10.64 -0.27 -7.36
C GLN A 272 9.52 -0.39 -8.38
N LYS A 273 9.67 0.31 -9.51
CA LYS A 273 9.01 -0.08 -10.76
C LYS A 273 9.80 -1.24 -11.34
N LYS A 274 9.60 -2.44 -10.81
CA LYS A 274 10.35 -3.64 -11.22
C LYS A 274 9.98 -3.96 -12.66
N SER A 275 10.96 -4.35 -13.47
CA SER A 275 10.67 -5.02 -14.75
C SER A 275 9.83 -6.30 -14.55
N SER A 276 9.86 -6.88 -13.34
CA SER A 276 9.14 -8.08 -12.93
C SER A 276 7.89 -7.79 -12.09
N GLU A 277 7.49 -6.53 -11.90
CA GLU A 277 6.34 -6.18 -11.02
C GLU A 277 5.03 -6.81 -11.50
N LYS A 278 4.84 -6.90 -12.82
CA LYS A 278 3.66 -7.55 -13.41
C LYS A 278 3.71 -9.07 -13.37
N ILE A 279 4.91 -9.64 -13.35
CA ILE A 279 5.11 -11.08 -13.14
C ILE A 279 4.79 -11.41 -11.68
N ALA A 280 5.28 -10.58 -10.75
CA ALA A 280 5.03 -10.69 -9.33
C ALA A 280 3.52 -10.67 -9.00
N GLU A 281 2.76 -9.82 -9.68
CA GLU A 281 1.29 -9.74 -9.55
C GLU A 281 0.57 -11.02 -10.01
N ILE A 282 1.07 -11.70 -11.04
CA ILE A 282 0.51 -12.99 -11.49
C ILE A 282 0.77 -14.05 -10.42
N VAL A 283 2.03 -14.22 -10.00
CA VAL A 283 2.39 -15.21 -8.97
C VAL A 283 1.60 -14.99 -7.67
N GLU A 284 1.46 -13.74 -7.24
CA GLU A 284 0.64 -13.39 -6.08
C GLU A 284 -0.82 -13.83 -6.23
N ASN A 285 -1.39 -13.73 -7.44
CA ASN A 285 -2.75 -14.18 -7.72
C ASN A 285 -2.86 -15.72 -7.72
N GLU A 286 -1.91 -16.42 -8.32
CA GLU A 286 -1.85 -17.89 -8.32
C GLU A 286 -1.82 -18.47 -6.90
N LEU A 287 -1.11 -17.83 -5.97
CA LEU A 287 -1.05 -18.26 -4.56
C LEU A 287 -2.28 -17.86 -3.73
N SER A 288 -3.20 -17.05 -4.27
CA SER A 288 -4.27 -16.45 -3.48
C SER A 288 -5.34 -17.45 -3.04
N GLU A 289 -5.61 -18.50 -3.83
CA GLU A 289 -6.55 -19.56 -3.46
C GLU A 289 -6.04 -20.31 -2.23
N ASN A 290 -4.79 -20.78 -2.28
CA ASN A 290 -4.14 -21.49 -1.17
C ASN A 290 -4.25 -20.71 0.14
N VAL A 291 -3.90 -19.41 0.13
CA VAL A 291 -3.91 -18.57 1.34
C VAL A 291 -5.31 -18.44 1.93
N ARG A 292 -6.35 -18.28 1.11
CA ARG A 292 -7.74 -18.20 1.59
C ARG A 292 -8.22 -19.51 2.22
N ASN A 293 -7.63 -20.63 1.82
CA ASN A 293 -7.98 -21.96 2.30
C ASN A 293 -7.17 -22.40 3.54
N LEU A 294 -6.18 -21.60 3.97
CA LEU A 294 -5.43 -21.91 5.19
C LEU A 294 -6.35 -21.90 6.42
N PRO A 295 -6.26 -22.89 7.33
CA PRO A 295 -7.11 -22.95 8.52
C PRO A 295 -7.01 -21.72 9.43
N THR A 296 -5.80 -21.14 9.50
CA THR A 296 -5.46 -20.00 10.34
C THR A 296 -5.84 -18.65 9.71
N TYR A 297 -6.20 -18.60 8.43
CA TYR A 297 -6.34 -17.35 7.67
C TYR A 297 -7.45 -16.44 8.21
N ILE A 298 -7.15 -15.16 8.43
CA ILE A 298 -8.13 -14.10 8.64
C ILE A 298 -8.12 -13.17 7.44
N LYS A 299 -9.30 -12.93 6.87
CA LYS A 299 -9.44 -12.01 5.74
C LYS A 299 -9.48 -10.54 6.13
N ASP A 300 -10.25 -10.21 7.15
CA ASP A 300 -10.49 -8.85 7.63
C ASP A 300 -11.16 -8.87 9.01
N THR A 301 -11.43 -7.68 9.57
CA THR A 301 -12.08 -7.53 10.87
C THR A 301 -13.46 -8.21 10.94
N THR A 302 -14.21 -8.23 9.84
CA THR A 302 -15.54 -8.85 9.83
C THR A 302 -15.42 -10.37 9.94
N ASP A 303 -14.49 -10.95 9.18
CA ASP A 303 -14.17 -12.38 9.24
C ASP A 303 -13.70 -12.79 10.65
N PHE A 304 -12.80 -12.01 11.26
CA PHE A 304 -12.35 -12.24 12.64
C PHE A 304 -13.51 -12.24 13.64
N LEU A 305 -14.38 -11.23 13.60
CA LEU A 305 -15.53 -11.14 14.50
C LEU A 305 -16.52 -12.29 14.27
N ASN A 306 -16.72 -12.71 13.03
CA ASN A 306 -17.57 -13.86 12.72
C ASN A 306 -17.00 -15.16 13.29
N LYS A 307 -15.69 -15.40 13.14
CA LYS A 307 -15.02 -16.57 13.73
C LYS A 307 -15.08 -16.54 15.25
N LEU A 308 -14.90 -15.37 15.87
CA LEU A 308 -15.02 -15.20 17.31
C LEU A 308 -16.44 -15.51 17.81
N ASN A 309 -17.47 -15.01 17.11
CA ASN A 309 -18.87 -15.30 17.44
C ASN A 309 -19.26 -16.77 17.19
N ALA A 310 -18.55 -17.47 16.31
CA ALA A 310 -18.75 -18.89 16.04
C ALA A 310 -18.17 -19.81 17.14
N VAL A 311 -17.44 -19.26 18.12
CA VAL A 311 -17.02 -20.00 19.32
C VAL A 311 -18.25 -20.25 20.20
N GLN A 312 -18.91 -21.39 19.97
CA GLN A 312 -20.23 -21.72 20.54
C GLN A 312 -20.20 -22.26 21.98
N ARG A 313 -19.02 -22.38 22.60
CA ARG A 313 -18.90 -22.92 23.95
C ARG A 313 -18.33 -21.88 24.92
N PRO A 314 -18.74 -21.91 26.20
CA PRO A 314 -18.05 -21.17 27.24
C PRO A 314 -16.61 -21.67 27.34
N LEU A 315 -15.66 -20.73 27.33
CA LEU A 315 -14.25 -21.03 27.56
C LEU A 315 -14.02 -21.30 29.06
N PRO A 316 -13.07 -22.18 29.42
CA PRO A 316 -12.66 -22.36 30.80
C PRO A 316 -12.21 -21.05 31.46
N ASP A 317 -12.42 -20.89 32.77
CA ASP A 317 -12.05 -19.66 33.50
C ASP A 317 -10.54 -19.36 33.43
N ASN A 318 -9.73 -20.43 33.36
CA ASN A 318 -8.28 -20.39 33.21
C ASN A 318 -7.80 -20.20 31.76
N ALA A 319 -8.70 -20.07 30.78
CA ALA A 319 -8.31 -19.82 29.41
C ALA A 319 -7.56 -18.49 29.27
N ILE A 320 -6.51 -18.54 28.46
CA ILE A 320 -5.57 -17.44 28.22
C ILE A 320 -5.71 -17.00 26.77
N MET A 321 -5.92 -15.70 26.56
CA MET A 321 -5.80 -15.11 25.24
C MET A 321 -4.36 -14.63 25.04
N PHE A 322 -3.80 -14.93 23.87
CA PHE A 322 -2.47 -14.48 23.48
C PHE A 322 -2.48 -13.84 22.09
N CYS A 323 -1.55 -12.92 21.89
CA CYS A 323 -1.26 -12.32 20.59
C CYS A 323 0.23 -12.48 20.29
N LEU A 324 0.57 -12.79 19.04
CA LEU A 324 1.95 -12.86 18.55
C LEU A 324 2.10 -11.95 17.32
N ASP A 325 3.30 -11.45 17.10
CA ASP A 325 3.66 -10.62 15.95
C ASP A 325 4.87 -11.24 15.25
N VAL A 326 4.75 -11.49 13.94
CA VAL A 326 5.85 -12.06 13.17
C VAL A 326 6.91 -10.99 12.88
N THR A 327 8.06 -11.13 13.52
CA THR A 327 9.15 -10.16 13.37
C THR A 327 9.66 -10.10 11.93
N LYS A 328 9.54 -8.93 11.31
CA LYS A 328 10.08 -8.61 9.98
C LYS A 328 9.69 -9.65 8.90
N LEU A 329 8.42 -10.05 8.87
CA LEU A 329 7.89 -11.11 7.99
C LEU A 329 8.49 -11.14 6.58
N TYR A 330 8.31 -10.08 5.79
CA TYR A 330 8.71 -10.09 4.38
C TYR A 330 10.21 -10.34 4.14
N PRO A 331 11.15 -9.64 4.79
CA PRO A 331 12.58 -9.91 4.60
C PRO A 331 13.08 -11.17 5.32
N SER A 332 12.33 -11.76 6.25
CA SER A 332 12.78 -12.93 7.03
C SER A 332 12.33 -14.28 6.47
N VAL A 333 11.41 -14.33 5.49
CA VAL A 333 10.92 -15.58 4.89
C VAL A 333 12.07 -16.38 4.25
N PRO A 334 12.38 -17.60 4.72
CA PRO A 334 13.42 -18.44 4.15
C PRO A 334 13.06 -18.89 2.72
N ARG A 335 13.89 -18.54 1.74
CA ARG A 335 13.50 -18.72 0.33
C ARG A 335 13.32 -20.17 -0.09
N LYS A 336 14.15 -21.08 0.43
CA LYS A 336 14.11 -22.49 0.05
C LYS A 336 12.82 -23.15 0.53
N GLU A 337 12.51 -22.97 1.81
CA GLU A 337 11.33 -23.51 2.47
C GLU A 337 10.06 -22.87 1.90
N ALA A 338 10.07 -21.56 1.65
CA ALA A 338 8.96 -20.87 1.02
C ALA A 338 8.75 -21.34 -0.43
N ARG A 339 9.82 -21.65 -1.17
CA ARG A 339 9.71 -22.20 -2.53
C ARG A 339 9.04 -23.57 -2.52
N GLU A 340 9.39 -24.45 -1.58
CA GLU A 340 8.73 -25.74 -1.42
C GLU A 340 7.26 -25.58 -1.02
N ALA A 341 6.95 -24.70 -0.06
CA ALA A 341 5.58 -24.41 0.32
C ALA A 341 4.75 -23.87 -0.87
N CYS A 342 5.32 -22.96 -1.66
CA CYS A 342 4.67 -22.43 -2.86
C CYS A 342 4.51 -23.48 -3.95
N LYS A 343 5.42 -24.45 -4.06
CA LYS A 343 5.29 -25.58 -4.97
C LYS A 343 4.09 -26.44 -4.59
N THR A 344 4.00 -26.87 -3.33
CA THR A 344 2.86 -27.65 -2.81
C THR A 344 1.54 -26.89 -2.99
N ALA A 345 1.52 -25.60 -2.65
CA ALA A 345 0.35 -24.74 -2.86
C ALA A 345 -0.07 -24.67 -4.35
N SER A 346 0.91 -24.56 -5.26
CA SER A 346 0.67 -24.48 -6.70
C SER A 346 0.30 -25.82 -7.33
N GLU A 347 0.63 -26.95 -6.71
CA GLU A 347 0.18 -28.28 -7.14
C GLU A 347 -1.29 -28.55 -6.76
N ASN A 348 -1.78 -27.91 -5.69
CA ASN A 348 -3.12 -28.11 -5.15
C ASN A 348 -4.18 -27.11 -5.65
N ARG A 349 -3.82 -26.18 -6.55
CA ARG A 349 -4.75 -25.15 -7.05
C ARG A 349 -5.75 -25.71 -8.06
N SER A 350 -6.89 -25.04 -8.14
CA SER A 350 -7.97 -25.40 -9.06
C SER A 350 -7.68 -25.03 -10.52
N ASP A 351 -7.02 -23.88 -10.77
CA ASP A 351 -6.60 -23.43 -12.10
C ASP A 351 -5.12 -23.75 -12.37
N ILE A 352 -4.87 -24.62 -13.36
CA ILE A 352 -3.52 -25.06 -13.76
C ILE A 352 -3.06 -24.50 -15.12
N SER A 353 -3.74 -23.47 -15.64
CA SER A 353 -3.45 -22.86 -16.94
C SER A 353 -2.00 -22.42 -17.14
N ILE A 354 -1.43 -21.79 -16.12
CA ILE A 354 0.01 -21.60 -16.01
C ILE A 354 0.52 -22.81 -15.24
N SER A 355 1.47 -23.59 -15.75
CA SER A 355 1.94 -24.78 -15.01
C SER A 355 2.64 -24.43 -13.68
N THR A 356 2.65 -25.35 -12.71
CA THR A 356 3.34 -25.17 -11.41
C THR A 356 4.79 -24.76 -11.60
N GLU A 357 5.47 -25.41 -12.54
CA GLU A 357 6.85 -25.12 -12.87
C GLU A 357 7.04 -23.68 -13.44
N ASP A 358 6.08 -23.19 -14.21
CA ASP A 358 6.13 -21.82 -14.73
C ASP A 358 5.81 -20.78 -13.65
N VAL A 359 4.92 -21.09 -12.70
CA VAL A 359 4.68 -20.25 -11.51
C VAL A 359 5.95 -20.12 -10.68
N LEU A 360 6.62 -21.24 -10.40
CA LEU A 360 7.89 -21.24 -9.65
C LEU A 360 8.99 -20.48 -10.39
N LYS A 361 9.15 -20.67 -11.71
CA LYS A 361 10.11 -19.88 -12.51
C LYS A 361 9.82 -18.38 -12.48
N MET A 362 8.55 -17.99 -12.55
CA MET A 362 8.15 -16.59 -12.42
C MET A 362 8.46 -16.03 -11.04
N MET A 363 8.20 -16.82 -9.99
CA MET A 363 8.50 -16.48 -8.60
C MET A 363 10.01 -16.30 -8.37
N ASP A 364 10.80 -17.31 -8.74
CA ASP A 364 12.27 -17.32 -8.62
C ASP A 364 12.85 -16.07 -9.33
N LEU A 365 12.41 -15.81 -10.57
CA LEU A 365 12.82 -14.62 -11.32
C LEU A 365 12.53 -13.30 -10.58
N VAL A 366 11.38 -13.18 -9.91
CA VAL A 366 10.99 -11.97 -9.16
C VAL A 366 11.86 -11.78 -7.91
N ILE A 367 12.09 -12.87 -7.18
CA ILE A 367 12.78 -12.87 -5.89
C ILE A 367 14.30 -12.73 -6.07
N GLU A 368 14.88 -13.43 -7.04
CA GLU A 368 16.33 -13.39 -7.34
C GLU A 368 16.78 -12.06 -7.93
N ASN A 369 15.92 -11.38 -8.70
CA ASN A 369 16.26 -10.10 -9.31
C ASN A 369 15.93 -8.88 -8.43
N ASN A 370 15.75 -9.11 -7.13
CA ASN A 370 15.41 -8.07 -6.16
C ASN A 370 16.62 -7.22 -5.76
N ASN A 371 17.03 -6.33 -6.66
CA ASN A 371 18.14 -5.40 -6.45
C ASN A 371 17.65 -3.96 -6.30
N PHE A 372 18.39 -3.18 -5.50
CA PHE A 372 18.07 -1.79 -5.23
C PHE A 372 19.32 -0.97 -4.91
N SER A 373 19.15 0.34 -4.80
CA SER A 373 20.22 1.24 -4.37
C SER A 373 19.79 2.10 -3.19
N PHE A 374 20.75 2.35 -2.30
CA PHE A 374 20.62 3.28 -1.19
C PHE A 374 21.95 4.00 -0.99
N ASN A 375 21.90 5.34 -0.84
CA ASN A 375 23.08 6.19 -0.61
C ASN A 375 24.25 5.93 -1.60
N GLY A 376 23.93 5.75 -2.89
CA GLY A 376 24.93 5.48 -3.93
C GLY A 376 25.50 4.04 -3.95
N LYS A 377 25.16 3.21 -2.96
CA LYS A 377 25.53 1.79 -2.90
C LYS A 377 24.43 0.90 -3.49
N HIS A 378 24.81 -0.23 -4.06
CA HIS A 378 23.89 -1.23 -4.60
C HIS A 378 23.80 -2.45 -3.69
N PHE A 379 22.61 -3.02 -3.60
CA PHE A 379 22.31 -4.17 -2.77
C PHE A 379 21.42 -5.16 -3.54
N LEU A 380 21.61 -6.43 -3.23
CA LEU A 380 20.76 -7.54 -3.65
C LEU A 380 20.14 -8.15 -2.39
N GLN A 381 18.83 -8.35 -2.39
CA GLN A 381 18.18 -9.12 -1.33
C GLN A 381 18.36 -10.62 -1.60
N THR A 382 18.92 -11.34 -0.63
CA THR A 382 19.24 -12.78 -0.71
C THR A 382 18.24 -13.67 0.00
N GLU A 383 17.52 -13.14 0.99
CA GLU A 383 16.44 -13.86 1.70
C GLU A 383 15.13 -13.06 1.68
N GLY A 384 14.01 -13.75 1.90
CA GLY A 384 12.68 -13.15 1.87
C GLY A 384 12.33 -12.46 0.56
N THR A 385 11.32 -11.59 0.64
CA THR A 385 10.82 -10.76 -0.46
C THR A 385 10.94 -9.27 -0.12
N ALA A 386 10.94 -8.44 -1.17
CA ALA A 386 10.98 -7.00 -1.03
C ALA A 386 9.71 -6.48 -0.35
N ILE A 387 9.86 -5.69 0.70
CA ILE A 387 8.71 -5.00 1.29
C ILE A 387 8.16 -4.01 0.25
N GLY A 388 6.87 -4.11 -0.06
CA GLY A 388 6.22 -3.33 -1.12
C GLY A 388 6.32 -3.91 -2.53
N SER A 389 6.88 -5.12 -2.68
CA SER A 389 6.69 -5.94 -3.88
C SER A 389 5.23 -6.36 -4.03
N HIS A 390 4.76 -6.54 -5.27
CA HIS A 390 3.45 -7.17 -5.52
C HIS A 390 3.46 -8.65 -5.11
N LEU A 391 4.61 -9.32 -5.23
CA LEU A 391 4.83 -10.66 -4.68
C LEU A 391 5.30 -10.50 -3.25
N GLY A 392 4.37 -10.67 -2.31
CA GLY A 392 4.60 -10.31 -0.92
C GLY A 392 3.71 -11.11 0.01
N MET A 393 2.44 -10.73 0.07
CA MET A 393 1.52 -11.17 1.11
C MET A 393 1.22 -12.66 0.98
N ASN A 394 0.79 -13.11 -0.20
CA ASN A 394 0.41 -14.49 -0.41
C ASN A 394 1.62 -15.43 -0.41
N TYR A 395 2.77 -14.96 -0.90
CA TYR A 395 4.04 -15.68 -0.78
C TYR A 395 4.40 -15.93 0.69
N ALA A 396 4.40 -14.88 1.52
CA ALA A 396 4.73 -15.00 2.94
C ALA A 396 3.67 -15.82 3.71
N CYS A 397 2.39 -15.61 3.43
CA CYS A 397 1.31 -16.37 4.07
C CYS A 397 1.31 -17.85 3.69
N THR A 398 1.72 -18.20 2.46
CA THR A 398 1.85 -19.60 2.02
C THR A 398 2.97 -20.30 2.80
N TYR A 399 4.12 -19.65 2.96
CA TYR A 399 5.20 -20.16 3.81
C TYR A 399 4.73 -20.33 5.27
N LEU A 400 4.11 -19.29 5.84
CA LEU A 400 3.62 -19.34 7.22
C LEU A 400 2.56 -20.44 7.42
N GLY A 401 1.69 -20.68 6.44
CA GLY A 401 0.71 -21.77 6.50
C GLY A 401 1.38 -23.15 6.63
N GLN A 402 2.42 -23.41 5.85
CA GLN A 402 3.20 -24.65 5.95
C GLN A 402 3.97 -24.74 7.28
N TRP A 403 4.52 -23.62 7.74
CA TRP A 403 5.21 -23.53 9.02
C TRP A 403 4.25 -23.79 10.20
N GLU A 404 3.04 -23.23 10.16
CA GLU A 404 1.97 -23.43 11.14
C GLU A 404 1.53 -24.91 11.19
N GLU A 405 1.34 -25.54 10.03
CA GLU A 405 1.03 -26.96 9.97
C GLU A 405 2.11 -27.81 10.66
N ASN A 406 3.38 -27.54 10.36
CA ASN A 406 4.51 -28.23 11.00
C ASN A 406 4.57 -27.94 12.51
N LEU A 407 4.30 -26.69 12.93
CA LEU A 407 4.25 -26.31 14.34
C LEU A 407 3.19 -27.15 15.08
N PHE A 408 1.97 -27.24 14.55
CA PHE A 408 0.90 -27.98 15.19
C PHE A 408 1.17 -29.48 15.22
N GLN A 409 1.71 -30.06 14.14
CA GLN A 409 2.07 -31.48 14.10
C GLN A 409 3.14 -31.85 15.15
N ASN A 410 4.05 -30.93 15.47
CA ASN A 410 5.15 -31.17 16.43
C ASN A 410 4.82 -30.68 17.86
N SER A 411 3.65 -30.09 18.08
CA SER A 411 3.24 -29.58 19.39
C SER A 411 2.42 -30.60 20.17
N ASN A 412 2.86 -30.92 21.39
CA ASN A 412 2.12 -31.83 22.29
C ASN A 412 0.74 -31.27 22.68
N LEU A 413 0.68 -29.96 22.90
CA LEU A 413 -0.52 -29.20 23.22
C LEU A 413 -0.69 -28.10 22.19
N GLN A 414 -1.92 -27.85 21.78
CA GLN A 414 -2.25 -26.91 20.73
C GLN A 414 -3.24 -25.86 21.25
N PRO A 415 -3.19 -24.63 20.70
CA PRO A 415 -4.18 -23.62 21.02
C PRO A 415 -5.58 -24.08 20.56
N TYR A 416 -6.61 -23.74 21.34
CA TYR A 416 -8.00 -23.95 20.94
C TYR A 416 -8.35 -23.17 19.66
N SER A 417 -7.77 -21.98 19.52
CA SER A 417 -7.89 -21.16 18.32
C SER A 417 -6.55 -20.50 18.03
N TYR A 418 -6.14 -20.50 16.77
CA TYR A 418 -4.96 -19.80 16.28
C TYR A 418 -5.28 -19.20 14.92
N TRP A 419 -5.40 -17.88 14.89
CA TRP A 419 -5.83 -17.14 13.72
C TRP A 419 -4.83 -16.04 13.39
N ARG A 420 -4.53 -15.89 12.11
CA ARG A 420 -3.51 -14.97 11.62
C ARG A 420 -4.04 -14.05 10.54
N TYR A 421 -3.88 -12.75 10.77
CA TYR A 421 -4.02 -11.71 9.77
C TYR A 421 -2.62 -11.28 9.31
N VAL A 422 -2.12 -11.90 8.23
CA VAL A 422 -0.78 -11.66 7.69
C VAL A 422 0.33 -11.94 8.71
N ASP A 423 0.79 -10.94 9.47
CA ASP A 423 1.81 -10.98 10.52
C ASP A 423 1.23 -10.99 11.94
N ASP A 424 0.02 -10.47 12.13
CA ASP A 424 -0.66 -10.43 13.43
C ASP A 424 -1.35 -11.77 13.70
N ILE A 425 -1.02 -12.39 14.83
CA ILE A 425 -1.60 -13.66 15.28
C ILE A 425 -2.39 -13.42 16.57
N TRP A 426 -3.56 -14.03 16.65
CA TRP A 426 -4.38 -14.10 17.85
C TRP A 426 -4.75 -15.54 18.14
N GLY A 427 -4.78 -15.91 19.42
CA GLY A 427 -5.22 -17.24 19.81
C GLY A 427 -5.78 -17.35 21.22
N ILE A 428 -6.43 -18.49 21.44
CA ILE A 428 -6.95 -18.93 22.74
C ILE A 428 -6.20 -20.20 23.15
N TRP A 429 -5.70 -20.20 24.37
CA TRP A 429 -5.05 -21.32 25.03
C TRP A 429 -5.89 -21.78 26.21
N GLU A 430 -6.25 -23.07 26.26
CA GLU A 430 -7.09 -23.62 27.34
C GLU A 430 -6.32 -24.39 28.40
N HIS A 431 -5.01 -24.55 28.19
CA HIS A 431 -4.14 -25.20 29.16
C HIS A 431 -3.48 -24.18 30.09
N ASP A 432 -2.56 -24.62 30.94
CA ASP A 432 -1.95 -23.71 31.91
C ASP A 432 -0.94 -22.73 31.26
N LEU A 433 -0.54 -21.74 32.04
CA LEU A 433 0.37 -20.69 31.59
C LEU A 433 1.79 -21.22 31.30
N ASP A 434 2.23 -22.27 31.97
CA ASP A 434 3.58 -22.80 31.80
C ASP A 434 3.67 -23.66 30.53
N GLU A 435 2.60 -24.37 30.18
CA GLU A 435 2.43 -25.05 28.91
C GLU A 435 2.32 -24.05 27.76
N LEU A 436 1.65 -22.91 27.94
CA LEU A 436 1.68 -21.82 26.96
C LEU A 436 3.11 -21.32 26.73
N LYS A 437 3.89 -21.08 27.80
CA LYS A 437 5.30 -20.69 27.66
C LYS A 437 6.12 -21.75 26.92
N ASN A 438 5.86 -23.03 27.15
CA ASN A 438 6.53 -24.11 26.43
C ASN A 438 6.15 -24.13 24.94
N PHE A 439 4.88 -23.95 24.60
CA PHE A 439 4.45 -23.78 23.21
C PHE A 439 5.15 -22.58 22.55
N LEU A 440 5.20 -21.43 23.23
CA LEU A 440 5.85 -20.23 22.71
C LEU A 440 7.37 -20.38 22.53
N ARG A 441 8.03 -21.29 23.27
CA ARG A 441 9.45 -21.63 23.03
C ARG A 441 9.67 -22.45 21.76
N ILE A 442 8.66 -23.16 21.27
CA ILE A 442 8.72 -23.91 20.00
C ILE A 442 8.45 -22.97 18.82
N VAL A 443 7.62 -21.95 19.03
CA VAL A 443 7.30 -20.89 18.04
C VAL A 443 8.51 -20.00 17.73
N GLN A 444 9.37 -19.75 18.73
CA GLN A 444 10.60 -18.96 18.61
C GLN A 444 11.72 -19.74 17.93
#